data_AF-A0A2K3JEG8-F1
#
_entry.id   AF-A0A2K3JEG8-F1
#
_cell.length_a   1.000
_cell.length_b   1.000
_cell.length_c   1.000
_cell.angle_alpha   90.00
_cell.angle_beta   90.00
_cell.angle_gamma   90.00
#
_symmetry.space_group_name_H-M   'P 1'
#
loop_
_entity.id
_entity.type
_entity.pdbx_description
1 polymer ?
#
loop_
_entity_poly.entity_id
_entity_poly.type
_entity_poly.pdbx_seq_one_letter_code
_entity_poly.pdbx_strand_id
1 'polypeptide(L)'
;MMQTIDMIIREVHAGLWFLVVGYYFFIFIFLLFFRWRNTRNPFQFAMAMFFLLLAIGRVFYFVGDFYADPRSLSSTLTPFLSDYDFWLMAGSFIQWMALATLSATAGFMIIGKRWAEIGFAVPAVIIGLILGFVPLDATTRGLLSGGAGAVYALFIPLLFWYLAWQSGGKLRRSNILLGLGFFILFAGRVIHAIRYPMADAMFGGSVAIPGVIAPGLIVIGLILIATGNEWGQTV
;
A
#
# COMPACT_ATOMS: atom_id res chain seq x y z
N MET A 1 -32.86 -7.09 11.51
CA MET A 1 -32.51 -7.48 10.12
C MET A 1 -31.35 -6.66 9.56
N MET A 2 -31.27 -5.34 9.79
CA MET A 2 -30.10 -4.51 9.41
C MET A 2 -28.77 -5.01 10.00
N GLN A 3 -28.76 -5.39 11.29
CA GLN A 3 -27.56 -5.87 11.99
C GLN A 3 -26.90 -7.12 11.34
N THR A 4 -27.69 -8.02 10.74
CA THR A 4 -27.17 -9.23 10.08
C THR A 4 -26.54 -8.89 8.73
N ILE A 5 -27.12 -7.95 7.98
CA ILE A 5 -26.61 -7.50 6.68
C ILE A 5 -25.30 -6.73 6.86
N ASP A 6 -25.25 -5.82 7.85
CA ASP A 6 -24.04 -5.05 8.17
C ASP A 6 -22.88 -5.96 8.61
N MET A 7 -23.18 -7.03 9.36
CA MET A 7 -22.20 -8.02 9.77
C MET A 7 -21.66 -8.82 8.57
N ILE A 8 -22.52 -9.30 7.67
CA ILE A 8 -22.10 -10.01 6.45
C ILE A 8 -21.20 -9.13 5.58
N ILE A 9 -21.55 -7.86 5.40
CA ILE A 9 -20.75 -6.90 4.63
C ILE A 9 -19.38 -6.69 5.25
N ARG A 10 -19.30 -6.58 6.58
CA ARG A 10 -18.03 -6.45 7.31
C ARG A 10 -17.12 -7.67 7.12
N GLU A 11 -17.68 -8.88 7.19
CA GLU A 11 -16.91 -10.11 6.96
C GLU A 11 -16.42 -10.24 5.51
N VAL A 12 -17.24 -9.85 4.53
CA VAL A 12 -16.82 -9.78 3.11
C VAL A 12 -15.69 -8.77 2.94
N HIS A 13 -15.79 -7.59 3.55
CA HIS A 13 -14.75 -6.58 3.52
C HIS A 13 -13.44 -7.11 4.16
N ALA A 14 -13.52 -7.81 5.30
CA ALA A 14 -12.38 -8.45 5.93
C ALA A 14 -11.75 -9.52 5.02
N GLY A 15 -12.57 -10.38 4.40
CA GLY A 15 -12.12 -11.41 3.46
C GLY A 15 -11.38 -10.85 2.24
N LEU A 16 -11.83 -9.72 1.68
CA LEU A 16 -11.14 -9.04 0.59
C LEU A 16 -9.78 -8.48 1.02
N TRP A 17 -9.64 -8.02 2.26
CA TRP A 17 -8.33 -7.60 2.77
C TRP A 17 -7.38 -8.78 3.03
N PHE A 18 -7.89 -9.93 3.45
CA PHE A 18 -7.09 -11.16 3.50
C PHE A 18 -6.56 -11.53 2.12
N LEU A 19 -7.39 -11.40 1.07
CA LEU A 19 -6.96 -11.60 -0.30
C LEU A 19 -5.80 -10.66 -0.67
N VAL A 20 -5.93 -9.36 -0.37
CA VAL A 20 -4.85 -8.36 -0.60
C VAL A 20 -3.56 -8.75 0.12
N VAL A 21 -3.63 -9.09 1.41
CA VAL A 21 -2.45 -9.51 2.20
C VAL A 21 -1.83 -10.78 1.60
N GLY A 22 -2.66 -11.75 1.22
CA GLY A 22 -2.23 -12.97 0.54
C GLY A 22 -1.49 -12.68 -0.77
N TYR A 23 -2.00 -11.77 -1.60
CA TYR A 23 -1.33 -11.35 -2.83
C TYR A 23 -0.01 -10.61 -2.57
N TYR A 24 0.09 -9.77 -1.54
CA TYR A 24 1.36 -9.15 -1.16
C TYR A 24 2.41 -10.22 -0.82
N PHE A 25 2.06 -11.22 0.00
CA PHE A 25 2.96 -12.34 0.30
C PHE A 25 3.31 -13.16 -0.95
N PHE A 26 2.32 -13.44 -1.81
CA PHE A 26 2.53 -14.18 -3.04
C PHE A 26 3.55 -13.48 -3.95
N ILE A 27 3.37 -12.18 -4.21
CA ILE A 27 4.32 -11.42 -5.03
C ILE A 27 5.69 -11.33 -4.35
N PHE A 28 5.75 -11.15 -3.03
CA PHE A 28 7.01 -11.20 -2.29
C PHE A 28 7.77 -12.51 -2.50
N ILE A 29 7.13 -13.67 -2.25
CA ILE A 29 7.73 -14.99 -2.42
C ILE A 29 8.18 -15.18 -3.86
N PHE A 30 7.32 -14.81 -4.81
CA PHE A 30 7.60 -14.92 -6.23
C PHE A 30 8.83 -14.11 -6.65
N LEU A 31 8.87 -12.83 -6.29
CA LEU A 31 10.00 -11.94 -6.60
C LEU A 31 11.29 -12.38 -5.90
N LEU A 32 11.22 -12.82 -4.64
CA LEU A 32 12.42 -13.20 -3.89
C LEU A 32 13.01 -14.53 -4.37
N PHE A 33 12.22 -15.59 -4.38
CA PHE A 33 12.71 -16.96 -4.59
C PHE A 33 12.90 -17.33 -6.05
N PHE A 34 12.03 -16.84 -6.94
CA PHE A 34 12.09 -17.22 -8.36
C PHE A 34 12.83 -16.20 -9.21
N ARG A 35 12.88 -14.94 -8.80
CA ARG A 35 13.45 -13.88 -9.65
C ARG A 35 14.76 -13.34 -9.10
N TRP A 36 14.78 -12.80 -7.89
CA TRP A 36 15.99 -12.24 -7.31
C TRP A 36 17.06 -13.32 -7.10
N ARG A 37 16.70 -14.51 -6.63
CA ARG A 37 17.64 -15.63 -6.49
C ARG A 37 18.39 -15.95 -7.78
N ASN A 38 17.73 -15.83 -8.93
CA ASN A 38 18.28 -16.15 -10.23
C ASN A 38 19.04 -14.97 -10.87
N THR A 39 18.47 -13.75 -10.84
CA THR A 39 19.05 -12.59 -11.51
C THR A 39 20.02 -11.77 -10.65
N ARG A 40 19.91 -11.90 -9.32
CA ARG A 40 20.54 -11.04 -8.30
C ARG A 40 20.33 -9.54 -8.52
N ASN A 41 19.28 -9.16 -9.25
CA ASN A 41 18.98 -7.76 -9.52
C ASN A 41 18.49 -7.04 -8.25
N PRO A 42 19.18 -5.98 -7.78
CA PRO A 42 18.80 -5.27 -6.55
C PRO A 42 17.39 -4.67 -6.60
N PHE A 43 16.88 -4.29 -7.78
CA PHE A 43 15.52 -3.79 -7.94
C PHE A 43 14.47 -4.85 -7.57
N GLN A 44 14.69 -6.10 -7.96
CA GLN A 44 13.75 -7.19 -7.66
C GLN A 44 13.74 -7.51 -6.17
N PHE A 45 14.90 -7.43 -5.53
CA PHE A 45 15.00 -7.56 -4.07
C PHE A 45 14.24 -6.45 -3.36
N ALA A 46 14.44 -5.19 -3.76
CA ALA A 46 13.74 -4.06 -3.17
C ALA A 46 12.22 -4.14 -3.37
N MET A 47 11.77 -4.56 -4.55
CA MET A 47 10.35 -4.82 -4.82
C MET A 47 9.79 -5.95 -3.95
N ALA A 48 10.56 -7.04 -3.74
CA ALA A 48 10.15 -8.11 -2.83
C ALA A 48 10.01 -7.58 -1.39
N MET A 49 11.03 -6.88 -0.89
CA MET A 49 11.01 -6.30 0.46
C MET A 49 9.89 -5.28 0.63
N PHE A 50 9.61 -4.47 -0.40
CA PHE A 50 8.46 -3.56 -0.43
C PHE A 50 7.15 -4.31 -0.20
N PHE A 51 6.90 -5.41 -0.93
CA PHE A 51 5.68 -6.19 -0.75
C PHE A 51 5.60 -6.92 0.59
N LEU A 52 6.73 -7.41 1.12
CA LEU A 52 6.78 -7.97 2.46
C LEU A 52 6.38 -6.94 3.52
N LEU A 53 6.97 -5.75 3.45
CA LEU A 53 6.65 -4.66 4.39
C LEU A 53 5.20 -4.18 4.21
N LEU A 54 4.66 -4.13 2.99
CA LEU A 54 3.23 -3.87 2.79
C LEU A 54 2.35 -4.95 3.40
N ALA A 55 2.71 -6.23 3.28
CA ALA A 55 1.97 -7.33 3.88
C ALA A 55 1.93 -7.20 5.40
N ILE A 56 3.10 -7.05 6.03
CA ILE A 56 3.23 -6.91 7.49
C ILE A 56 2.48 -5.66 7.96
N GLY A 57 2.73 -4.50 7.36
CA GLY A 57 2.04 -3.27 7.71
C GLY A 57 0.53 -3.37 7.55
N ARG A 58 0.05 -4.09 6.52
CA ARG A 58 -1.38 -4.31 6.31
C ARG A 58 -2.00 -5.26 7.34
N VAL A 59 -1.25 -6.21 7.90
CA VAL A 59 -1.73 -7.01 9.04
C VAL A 59 -2.01 -6.12 10.26
N PHE A 60 -1.12 -5.17 10.57
CA PHE A 60 -1.36 -4.21 11.67
C PHE A 60 -2.59 -3.34 11.40
N TYR A 61 -2.72 -2.79 10.19
CA TYR A 61 -3.92 -2.03 9.82
C TYR A 61 -5.18 -2.88 9.83
N PHE A 62 -5.12 -4.14 9.43
CA PHE A 62 -6.25 -5.06 9.47
C PHE A 62 -6.73 -5.28 10.91
N VAL A 63 -5.81 -5.55 11.83
CA VAL A 63 -6.15 -5.68 13.25
C VAL A 63 -6.72 -4.36 13.80
N GLY A 64 -6.09 -3.24 13.46
CA GLY A 64 -6.56 -1.91 13.83
C GLY A 64 -7.98 -1.60 13.33
N ASP A 65 -8.21 -1.75 12.03
CA ASP A 65 -9.45 -1.39 11.34
C ASP A 65 -10.64 -2.30 11.73
N PHE A 66 -10.42 -3.60 11.96
CA PHE A 66 -11.52 -4.55 12.19
C PHE A 66 -11.70 -4.95 13.66
N TYR A 67 -10.65 -4.91 14.48
CA TYR A 67 -10.71 -5.43 15.86
C TYR A 67 -10.48 -4.37 16.94
N ALA A 68 -9.88 -3.23 16.59
CA ALA A 68 -9.60 -2.14 17.54
C ALA A 68 -10.39 -0.84 17.26
N ASP A 69 -10.83 -0.58 16.03
CA ASP A 69 -11.55 0.66 15.67
C ASP A 69 -13.02 0.61 16.11
N PRO A 70 -13.48 1.51 17.01
CA PRO A 70 -14.88 1.62 17.41
C PRO A 70 -15.83 1.94 16.25
N ARG A 71 -15.35 2.61 15.20
CA ARG A 71 -16.17 3.00 14.03
C ARG A 71 -16.47 1.84 13.10
N SER A 72 -15.84 0.69 13.31
CA SER A 72 -16.03 -0.53 12.51
C SER A 72 -17.18 -1.42 13.03
N LEU A 73 -17.75 -1.08 14.19
CA LEU A 73 -18.73 -1.87 14.93
C LEU A 73 -20.10 -1.19 14.94
N SER A 74 -21.16 -1.98 15.12
CA SER A 74 -22.49 -1.42 15.38
C SER A 74 -22.50 -0.69 16.74
N SER A 75 -23.31 0.36 16.86
CA SER A 75 -23.38 1.28 18.00
C SER A 75 -23.55 0.68 19.40
N THR A 76 -23.85 -0.61 19.51
CA THR A 76 -24.02 -1.37 20.76
C THR A 76 -22.81 -2.23 21.16
N LEU A 77 -21.77 -2.31 20.33
CA LEU A 77 -20.62 -3.21 20.53
C LEU A 77 -19.34 -2.44 20.83
N THR A 78 -18.53 -2.97 21.74
CA THR A 78 -17.19 -2.47 22.02
C THR A 78 -16.15 -3.25 21.20
N PRO A 79 -15.04 -2.61 20.78
CA PRO A 79 -13.93 -3.29 20.16
C PRO A 79 -13.39 -4.44 21.00
N PHE A 80 -12.86 -5.46 20.33
CA PHE A 80 -12.20 -6.58 21.00
C PHE A 80 -10.85 -6.16 21.60
N LEU A 81 -10.19 -5.17 20.98
CA LEU A 81 -8.90 -4.62 21.41
C LEU A 81 -9.05 -3.13 21.73
N SER A 82 -8.40 -2.66 22.81
CA SER A 82 -8.42 -1.25 23.23
C SER A 82 -7.39 -0.36 22.54
N ASP A 83 -6.31 -0.95 22.01
CA ASP A 83 -5.08 -0.22 21.69
C ASP A 83 -5.00 0.21 20.21
N TYR A 84 -6.06 0.84 19.70
CA TYR A 84 -6.15 1.27 18.29
C TYR A 84 -4.94 2.08 17.81
N ASP A 85 -4.46 3.01 18.65
CA ASP A 85 -3.33 3.87 18.31
C ASP A 85 -2.04 3.08 18.06
N PHE A 86 -1.79 2.03 18.85
CA PHE A 86 -0.61 1.17 18.66
C PHE A 86 -0.64 0.48 17.29
N TRP A 87 -1.79 -0.10 16.90
CA TRP A 87 -1.95 -0.79 15.62
C TRP A 87 -1.76 0.16 14.44
N LEU A 88 -2.30 1.39 14.53
CA LEU A 88 -2.09 2.41 13.52
C LEU A 88 -0.62 2.87 13.44
N MET A 89 0.03 3.11 14.58
CA MET A 89 1.42 3.56 14.63
C MET A 89 2.35 2.50 14.05
N ALA A 90 2.22 1.24 14.47
CA ALA A 90 3.01 0.13 13.92
C ALA A 90 2.76 -0.08 12.42
N GLY A 91 1.49 -0.09 12.00
CA GLY A 91 1.13 -0.25 10.59
C GLY A 91 1.68 0.87 9.70
N SER A 92 1.57 2.12 10.17
CA SER A 92 2.08 3.29 9.45
C SER A 92 3.60 3.23 9.30
N PHE A 93 4.33 3.03 10.40
CA PHE A 93 5.78 2.91 10.39
C PHE A 93 6.28 1.91 9.34
N ILE A 94 5.72 0.69 9.37
CA ILE A 94 6.14 -0.39 8.47
C ILE A 94 5.80 -0.06 7.01
N GLN A 95 4.62 0.51 6.74
CA GLN A 95 4.26 0.92 5.38
C GLN A 95 5.14 2.05 4.85
N TRP A 96 5.58 2.97 5.71
CA TRP A 96 6.50 4.03 5.35
C TRP A 96 7.93 3.52 5.13
N MET A 97 8.37 2.49 5.86
CA MET A 97 9.62 1.77 5.55
C MET A 97 9.55 1.06 4.19
N ALA A 98 8.38 0.54 3.80
CA ALA A 98 8.17 -0.01 2.47
C ALA A 98 8.40 1.07 1.40
N LEU A 99 7.75 2.23 1.54
CA LEU A 99 7.92 3.37 0.64
C LEU A 99 9.37 3.87 0.59
N ALA A 100 10.07 3.91 1.73
CA ALA A 100 11.48 4.26 1.80
C ALA A 100 12.34 3.29 0.98
N THR A 101 12.11 1.98 1.09
CA THR A 101 12.85 0.96 0.34
C THR A 101 12.66 1.08 -1.17
N LEU A 102 11.42 1.29 -1.60
CA LEU A 102 11.10 1.42 -3.03
C LEU A 102 11.63 2.75 -3.60
N SER A 103 11.48 3.85 -2.87
CA SER A 103 11.98 5.17 -3.28
C SER A 103 13.50 5.28 -3.29
N ALA A 104 14.20 4.65 -2.35
CA ALA A 104 15.67 4.54 -2.35
C ALA A 104 16.17 3.91 -3.65
N THR A 105 15.59 2.76 -3.99
CA THR A 105 15.94 1.98 -5.17
C THR A 105 15.64 2.75 -6.45
N ALA A 106 14.49 3.41 -6.49
CA ALA A 106 14.09 4.27 -7.59
C ALA A 106 15.06 5.44 -7.80
N GLY A 107 15.48 6.10 -6.71
CA GLY A 107 16.49 7.15 -6.74
C GLY A 107 17.84 6.69 -7.28
N PHE A 108 18.28 5.50 -6.86
CA PHE A 108 19.49 4.87 -7.38
C PHE A 108 19.38 4.55 -8.88
N MET A 109 18.24 4.01 -9.33
CA MET A 109 18.06 3.64 -10.74
C MET A 109 18.05 4.83 -11.70
N ILE A 110 17.51 5.99 -11.28
CA ILE A 110 17.47 7.19 -12.13
C ILE A 110 18.82 7.90 -12.17
N ILE A 111 19.43 8.12 -10.99
CA ILE A 111 20.57 9.04 -10.87
C ILE A 111 21.91 8.28 -10.82
N GLY A 112 21.89 6.99 -10.45
CA GLY A 112 23.09 6.16 -10.32
C GLY A 112 24.04 6.57 -9.19
N LYS A 113 23.66 7.56 -8.37
CA LYS A 113 24.49 8.11 -7.29
C LYS A 113 23.89 7.81 -5.93
N ARG A 114 24.75 7.44 -4.98
CA ARG A 114 24.36 7.07 -3.60
C ARG A 114 23.65 8.19 -2.84
N TRP A 115 23.98 9.46 -3.10
CA TRP A 115 23.30 10.58 -2.44
C TRP A 115 21.83 10.70 -2.87
N ALA A 116 21.49 10.27 -4.09
CA ALA A 116 20.09 10.26 -4.55
C ALA A 116 19.28 9.20 -3.81
N GLU A 117 19.82 7.98 -3.68
CA GLU A 117 19.22 6.92 -2.88
C GLU A 117 18.83 7.41 -1.47
N ILE A 118 19.79 8.06 -0.80
CA ILE A 118 19.58 8.66 0.53
C ILE A 118 18.53 9.78 0.47
N GLY A 119 18.63 10.69 -0.50
CA GLY A 119 17.71 11.82 -0.65
C GLY A 119 16.25 11.41 -0.85
N PHE A 120 15.99 10.29 -1.55
CA PHE A 120 14.63 9.78 -1.76
C PHE A 120 14.11 8.95 -0.56
N ALA A 121 15.00 8.24 0.13
CA ALA A 121 14.65 7.40 1.27
C ALA A 121 14.41 8.18 2.57
N VAL A 122 15.29 9.14 2.88
CA VAL A 122 15.30 9.86 4.16
C VAL A 122 13.97 10.53 4.50
N PRO A 123 13.28 11.24 3.57
CA PRO A 123 12.00 11.84 3.89
C PRO A 123 10.94 10.80 4.29
N ALA A 124 10.86 9.67 3.57
CA ALA A 124 9.96 8.57 3.92
C ALA A 124 10.30 7.95 5.28
N VAL A 125 11.59 7.81 5.60
CA VAL A 125 12.04 7.28 6.90
C VAL A 125 11.64 8.22 8.04
N ILE A 126 11.89 9.53 7.88
CA ILE A 126 11.51 10.54 8.88
C ILE A 126 10.01 10.52 9.13
N ILE A 127 9.20 10.49 8.07
CA ILE A 127 7.74 10.44 8.21
C ILE A 127 7.31 9.14 8.89
N GLY A 128 7.91 8.00 8.53
CA GLY A 128 7.65 6.73 9.19
C GLY A 128 7.96 6.77 10.69
N LEU A 129 9.11 7.33 11.08
CA LEU A 129 9.49 7.48 12.48
C LEU A 129 8.52 8.40 13.24
N ILE A 130 8.13 9.52 12.64
CA ILE A 130 7.16 10.43 13.25
C ILE A 130 5.81 9.73 13.45
N LEU A 131 5.28 9.06 12.42
CA LEU A 131 3.99 8.37 12.51
C LEU A 131 4.02 7.17 13.46
N GLY A 132 5.17 6.50 13.58
CA GLY A 132 5.36 5.29 14.37
C GLY A 132 5.66 5.51 15.84
N PHE A 133 6.27 6.64 16.21
CA PHE A 133 6.80 6.85 17.56
C PHE A 133 6.36 8.17 18.21
N VAL A 134 5.84 9.13 17.44
CA VAL A 134 5.33 10.38 17.98
C VAL A 134 3.81 10.26 18.17
N PRO A 135 3.28 10.51 19.38
CA PRO A 135 1.86 10.60 19.59
C PRO A 135 1.33 11.85 18.90
N LEU A 136 0.63 11.67 17.79
CA LEU A 136 0.00 12.73 17.01
C LEU A 136 -1.51 12.67 17.17
N ASP A 137 -2.14 13.85 17.26
CA ASP A 137 -3.59 13.95 17.13
C ASP A 137 -4.06 13.44 15.76
N ALA A 138 -5.33 13.03 15.67
CA ALA A 138 -5.89 12.41 14.48
C ALA A 138 -5.79 13.31 13.23
N THR A 139 -5.91 14.63 13.40
CA THR A 139 -5.88 15.59 12.29
C THR A 139 -4.46 15.73 11.76
N THR A 140 -3.47 15.96 12.62
CA THR A 140 -2.06 16.05 12.22
C THR A 140 -1.58 14.75 11.60
N ARG A 141 -1.95 13.60 12.17
CA ARG A 141 -1.62 12.28 11.60
C ARG A 141 -2.24 12.08 10.22
N GLY A 142 -3.51 12.45 10.05
CA GLY A 142 -4.22 12.39 8.77
C GLY A 142 -3.59 13.30 7.72
N LEU A 143 -3.25 14.53 8.07
CA LEU A 143 -2.60 15.49 7.15
C LEU A 143 -1.19 15.06 6.76
N LEU A 144 -0.38 14.60 7.72
CA LEU A 144 0.98 14.15 7.46
C LEU A 144 0.99 12.90 6.57
N SER A 145 0.24 11.87 6.98
CA SER A 145 0.18 10.61 6.24
C SER A 145 -0.54 10.74 4.90
N GLY A 146 -1.62 11.52 4.83
CA GLY A 146 -2.39 11.77 3.61
C GLY A 146 -1.66 12.66 2.62
N GLY A 147 -1.12 13.79 3.07
CA GLY A 147 -0.40 14.74 2.23
C GLY A 147 0.88 14.15 1.67
N ALA A 148 1.76 13.65 2.54
CA ALA A 148 3.00 13.02 2.08
C ALA A 148 2.73 11.68 1.38
N GLY A 149 1.71 10.93 1.80
CA GLY A 149 1.26 9.72 1.12
C GLY A 149 0.82 9.99 -0.32
N ALA A 150 0.11 11.09 -0.59
CA ALA A 150 -0.29 11.48 -1.94
C ALA A 150 0.92 11.80 -2.83
N VAL A 151 1.94 12.47 -2.29
CA VAL A 151 3.19 12.74 -3.01
C VAL A 151 3.87 11.43 -3.42
N TYR A 152 4.05 10.50 -2.48
CA TYR A 152 4.69 9.20 -2.77
C TYR A 152 3.82 8.31 -3.67
N ALA A 153 2.50 8.37 -3.54
CA ALA A 153 1.53 7.65 -4.36
C ALA A 153 1.57 8.06 -5.83
N LEU A 154 1.92 9.31 -6.13
CA LEU A 154 2.10 9.80 -7.50
C LEU A 154 3.54 9.64 -7.98
N PHE A 155 4.51 9.85 -7.09
CA PHE A 155 5.92 9.74 -7.42
C PHE A 155 6.30 8.38 -7.99
N ILE A 156 5.88 7.28 -7.35
CA ILE A 156 6.24 5.92 -7.76
C ILE A 156 5.68 5.57 -9.15
N PRO A 157 4.38 5.74 -9.46
CA PRO A 157 3.86 5.52 -10.81
C PRO A 157 4.54 6.38 -11.88
N LEU A 158 4.71 7.68 -11.61
CA LEU A 158 5.35 8.61 -12.54
C LEU A 158 6.79 8.20 -12.85
N LEU A 159 7.50 7.67 -11.86
CA LEU A 159 8.84 7.13 -12.04
C LEU A 159 8.85 5.95 -13.02
N PHE A 160 7.94 4.99 -12.87
CA PHE A 160 7.84 3.87 -13.81
C PHE A 160 7.45 4.33 -15.22
N TRP A 161 6.57 5.31 -15.35
CA TRP A 161 6.25 5.89 -16.67
C TRP A 161 7.40 6.68 -17.27
N TYR A 162 8.21 7.36 -16.46
CA TYR A 162 9.45 7.97 -16.93
C TYR A 162 10.44 6.93 -17.44
N LEU A 163 10.65 5.84 -16.70
CA LEU A 163 11.49 4.72 -17.16
C LEU A 163 10.92 4.07 -18.43
N ALA A 164 9.59 4.00 -18.57
CA ALA A 164 8.95 3.53 -19.79
C ALA A 164 9.21 4.46 -20.98
N TRP A 165 9.19 5.78 -20.77
CA TRP A 165 9.51 6.77 -21.80
C TRP A 165 10.95 6.64 -22.31
N GLN A 166 11.89 6.35 -21.40
CA GLN A 166 13.30 6.19 -21.74
C GLN A 166 13.67 4.81 -22.31
N SER A 167 12.81 3.81 -22.14
CA SER A 167 13.09 2.43 -22.56
C SER A 167 12.42 2.08 -23.89
N GLY A 168 13.01 1.11 -24.60
CA GLY A 168 12.48 0.55 -25.84
C GLY A 168 11.88 -0.85 -25.67
N GLY A 169 11.10 -1.28 -26.67
CA GLY A 169 10.66 -2.67 -26.80
C GLY A 169 9.82 -3.20 -25.63
N LYS A 170 10.16 -4.39 -25.14
CA LYS A 170 9.42 -5.10 -24.07
C LYS A 170 9.58 -4.43 -22.70
N LEU A 171 10.73 -3.80 -22.44
CA LEU A 171 11.00 -3.08 -21.20
C LEU A 171 10.08 -1.85 -21.05
N ARG A 172 9.76 -1.17 -22.16
CA ARG A 172 8.76 -0.08 -22.18
C ARG A 172 7.38 -0.57 -21.75
N ARG A 173 6.91 -1.67 -22.31
CA ARG A 173 5.59 -2.25 -21.98
C ARG A 173 5.51 -2.69 -20.51
N SER A 174 6.58 -3.31 -20.02
CA SER A 174 6.73 -3.69 -18.62
C SER A 174 6.61 -2.49 -17.68
N ASN A 175 7.39 -1.44 -17.93
CA ASN A 175 7.38 -0.23 -17.11
C ASN A 175 6.05 0.53 -17.16
N ILE A 176 5.34 0.54 -18.31
CA ILE A 176 3.98 1.12 -18.39
C ILE A 176 3.00 0.38 -17.48
N LEU A 177 3.02 -0.95 -17.51
CA LEU A 177 2.16 -1.78 -16.67
C LEU A 177 2.51 -1.66 -15.19
N LEU A 178 3.80 -1.60 -14.85
CA LEU A 178 4.24 -1.36 -13.47
C LEU A 178 3.74 -0.02 -12.96
N GLY A 179 3.89 1.05 -13.76
CA GLY A 179 3.38 2.38 -13.41
C GLY A 179 1.86 2.39 -13.20
N LEU A 180 1.11 1.79 -14.13
CA LEU A 180 -0.35 1.67 -14.01
C LEU A 180 -0.76 0.83 -12.79
N GLY A 181 -0.10 -0.29 -12.55
CA GLY A 181 -0.39 -1.17 -11.42
C GLY A 181 -0.13 -0.49 -10.07
N PHE A 182 1.00 0.22 -9.94
CA PHE A 182 1.27 1.04 -8.76
C PHE A 182 0.26 2.17 -8.59
N PHE A 183 -0.12 2.85 -9.68
CA PHE A 183 -1.11 3.92 -9.62
C PHE A 183 -2.45 3.41 -9.07
N ILE A 184 -2.96 2.30 -9.61
CA ILE A 184 -4.22 1.70 -9.16
C ILE A 184 -4.11 1.18 -7.72
N LEU A 185 -2.98 0.55 -7.36
CA LEU A 185 -2.71 0.11 -5.98
C LEU A 185 -2.77 1.28 -4.99
N PHE A 186 -2.11 2.39 -5.30
CA PHE A 186 -2.13 3.56 -4.42
C PHE A 186 -3.49 4.26 -4.40
N ALA A 187 -4.20 4.32 -5.53
CA ALA A 187 -5.57 4.83 -5.57
C ALA A 187 -6.50 4.05 -4.62
N GLY A 188 -6.42 2.72 -4.62
CA GLY A 188 -7.17 1.88 -3.68
C GLY A 188 -6.81 2.16 -2.21
N ARG A 189 -5.54 2.44 -1.91
CA ARG A 189 -5.09 2.83 -0.55
C ARG A 189 -5.60 4.20 -0.13
N VAL A 190 -5.60 5.18 -1.04
CA VAL A 190 -6.17 6.51 -0.79
C VAL A 190 -7.65 6.39 -0.50
N ILE A 191 -8.41 5.65 -1.33
CA ILE A 191 -9.84 5.39 -1.13
C ILE A 191 -10.10 4.76 0.24
N HIS A 192 -9.29 3.79 0.66
CA HIS A 192 -9.40 3.18 1.98
C HIS A 192 -9.16 4.19 3.13
N ALA A 193 -8.19 5.10 2.96
CA ALA A 193 -7.87 6.10 3.98
C ALA A 193 -9.00 7.13 4.13
N ILE A 194 -9.68 7.49 3.04
CA ILE A 194 -10.81 8.43 3.04
C ILE A 194 -12.17 7.74 3.11
N ARG A 195 -12.23 6.45 3.48
CA ARG A 195 -13.46 5.64 3.39
C ARG A 195 -14.64 6.22 4.17
N TYR A 196 -14.40 6.79 5.34
CA TYR A 196 -15.45 7.40 6.18
C TYR A 196 -15.97 8.71 5.57
N PRO A 197 -15.13 9.73 5.28
CA PRO A 197 -15.64 10.94 4.65
C PRO A 197 -16.25 10.68 3.25
N MET A 198 -15.74 9.67 2.52
CA MET A 198 -16.33 9.28 1.23
C MET A 198 -17.69 8.59 1.40
N ALA A 199 -17.86 7.74 2.42
CA ALA A 199 -19.14 7.11 2.75
C ALA A 199 -20.20 8.16 3.08
N ASP A 200 -19.84 9.15 3.90
CA ASP A 200 -20.73 10.22 4.33
C ASP A 200 -21.14 11.13 3.15
N ALA A 201 -20.18 11.50 2.31
CA ALA A 201 -20.43 12.44 1.21
C ALA A 201 -21.10 11.82 -0.02
N MET A 202 -20.82 10.54 -0.34
CA MET A 202 -21.19 9.94 -1.63
C MET A 202 -22.12 8.72 -1.52
N PHE A 203 -22.20 8.08 -0.35
CA PHE A 203 -22.90 6.80 -0.20
C PHE A 203 -23.90 6.79 0.97
N GLY A 204 -24.36 7.96 1.41
CA GLY A 204 -25.38 8.08 2.46
C GLY A 204 -24.98 7.44 3.79
N GLY A 205 -23.68 7.47 4.12
CA GLY A 205 -23.11 6.85 5.33
C GLY A 205 -22.75 5.37 5.18
N SER A 206 -22.95 4.75 4.01
CA SER A 206 -22.60 3.35 3.79
C SER A 206 -21.10 3.16 3.52
N VAL A 207 -20.39 2.58 4.50
CA VAL A 207 -18.95 2.25 4.39
C VAL A 207 -18.71 0.99 3.54
N ALA A 208 -19.78 0.25 3.19
CA ALA A 208 -19.72 -0.99 2.41
C ALA A 208 -19.05 -0.81 1.05
N ILE A 209 -19.46 0.23 0.32
CA ILE A 209 -19.00 0.48 -1.05
C ILE A 209 -17.51 0.89 -1.08
N PRO A 210 -17.06 1.90 -0.29
CA PRO A 210 -15.64 2.17 -0.11
C PRO A 210 -14.82 0.95 0.34
N GLY A 211 -15.39 0.13 1.23
CA GLY A 211 -14.75 -1.06 1.79
C GLY A 211 -14.50 -2.18 0.77
N VAL A 212 -15.32 -2.31 -0.27
CA VAL A 212 -15.10 -3.29 -1.36
C VAL A 212 -14.23 -2.72 -2.47
N ILE A 213 -14.44 -1.44 -2.84
CA ILE A 213 -13.71 -0.78 -3.93
C ILE A 213 -12.22 -0.72 -3.63
N ALA A 214 -11.83 -0.35 -2.40
CA ALA A 214 -10.43 -0.21 -2.02
C ALA A 214 -9.60 -1.49 -2.22
N PRO A 215 -9.93 -2.64 -1.59
CA PRO A 215 -9.18 -3.87 -1.80
C PRO A 215 -9.31 -4.40 -3.23
N GLY A 216 -10.46 -4.21 -3.90
CA GLY A 216 -10.64 -4.59 -5.31
C GLY A 216 -9.65 -3.88 -6.25
N LEU A 217 -9.49 -2.57 -6.09
CA LEU A 217 -8.49 -1.80 -6.83
C LEU A 217 -7.07 -2.27 -6.51
N ILE A 218 -6.77 -2.53 -5.23
CA ILE A 218 -5.44 -3.03 -4.85
C ILE A 218 -5.14 -4.37 -5.53
N VAL A 219 -6.09 -5.32 -5.57
CA VAL A 219 -5.91 -6.60 -6.26
C VAL A 219 -5.68 -6.39 -7.76
N ILE A 220 -6.45 -5.52 -8.43
CA ILE A 220 -6.23 -5.19 -9.84
C ILE A 220 -4.82 -4.61 -10.04
N GLY A 221 -4.39 -3.69 -9.18
CA GLY A 221 -3.04 -3.12 -9.21
C GLY A 221 -1.96 -4.19 -9.05
N LEU A 222 -2.17 -5.16 -8.14
CA LEU A 222 -1.24 -6.26 -7.90
C LEU A 222 -1.11 -7.20 -9.10
N ILE A 223 -2.23 -7.51 -9.77
CA ILE A 223 -2.22 -8.31 -11.01
C ILE A 223 -1.40 -7.59 -12.08
N LEU A 224 -1.63 -6.30 -12.29
CA LEU A 224 -0.87 -5.50 -13.26
C LEU A 224 0.62 -5.43 -12.91
N ILE A 225 0.97 -5.29 -11.64
CA ILE A 225 2.37 -5.31 -11.20
C ILE A 225 3.01 -6.66 -11.48
N ALA A 226 2.32 -7.77 -11.21
CA ALA A 226 2.80 -9.11 -11.51
C ALA A 226 2.98 -9.31 -13.03
N THR A 227 1.99 -8.95 -13.85
CA THR A 227 2.08 -9.04 -15.32
C THR A 227 3.18 -8.14 -15.89
N GLY A 228 3.28 -6.89 -15.43
CA GLY A 228 4.34 -5.97 -15.86
C GLY A 228 5.72 -6.53 -15.56
N ASN A 229 5.87 -7.14 -14.39
CA ASN A 229 7.09 -7.83 -14.00
C ASN A 229 7.44 -9.02 -14.92
N GLU A 230 6.47 -9.81 -15.40
CA GLU A 230 6.71 -10.91 -16.37
C GLU A 230 7.26 -10.39 -17.70
N TRP A 231 6.63 -9.35 -18.25
CA TRP A 231 6.99 -8.86 -19.58
C TRP A 231 8.38 -8.24 -19.66
N GLY A 232 8.89 -7.71 -18.55
CA GLY A 232 10.25 -7.17 -18.48
C GLY A 232 11.35 -8.22 -18.65
N GLN A 233 11.00 -9.52 -18.64
CA GLN A 233 11.97 -10.61 -18.64
C GLN A 233 11.94 -11.51 -19.87
N THR A 234 10.95 -11.39 -20.76
CA THR A 234 10.97 -12.16 -22.00
C THR A 234 12.03 -11.59 -22.95
N VAL A 235 13.29 -11.95 -22.75
CA VAL A 235 14.35 -11.80 -23.75
C VAL A 235 14.26 -12.99 -24.68
#